data_AF-A0A150NCD7-F1
#
_entry.id   AF-A0A150NCD7-F1
#
_cell.length_a   1.000
_cell.length_b   1.000
_cell.length_c   1.000
_cell.angle_alpha   90.00
_cell.angle_beta   90.00
_cell.angle_gamma   90.00
#
_symmetry.space_group_name_H-M   'P 1'
#
loop_
_entity.id
_entity.type
_entity.pdbx_description
1 polymer ?
#
loop_
_entity_poly.entity_id
_entity_poly.type
_entity_poly.pdbx_seq_one_letter_code
_entity_poly.pdbx_strand_id
1 'polypeptide(L)'
;MLRTKDLQYRLVHSEAKAVVAYAPYTDEFAPIDGIERLTKFVIGEPRDGWIPLEDAMAKESETLEAADTSRDDMAFLSYTSGTTGNPKGVVHCHGWAYAHLRTAAKNWLCIEEGDLVWATAGPGWQKWIWSPFLSVLGSGVTGFVYYGRFEPEKYLQLLEKHNINVLCCTPTEYRLMAKVPDIGRYHLSHLHSAVSAGEPLNREVIDTFAKHFGVEVRDGYGQTENTLLVGVMKGMPIKPGSMGKPTPGNRVEIIDENGEPCPPGQVGDIAVHIETPALFKYYYKDLERTAMQFRGDYYITGDKARKDEDGYFWFEGRGDDIIISAGYTIGPFEVEDALVKHPAVKECAVVASPDEVRGHVVKAFVVLRDGVDKDDSSLIPALQEHVKQLTAPYKYPRKIEFVDDLPKTASRKIRRVELREREARLVGRSS
;
A
#
# COMPACT_ATOMS: atom_id res chain seq x y z
N MET A 1 -12.88 4.41 -9.27
CA MET A 1 -13.25 3.55 -10.42
C MET A 1 -12.57 4.12 -11.65
N LEU A 2 -12.03 3.28 -12.53
CA LEU A 2 -11.35 3.74 -13.75
C LEU A 2 -12.40 4.29 -14.74
N ARG A 3 -12.05 5.37 -15.44
CA ARG A 3 -12.91 5.97 -16.48
C ARG A 3 -12.43 5.60 -17.88
N THR A 4 -13.21 5.89 -18.91
CA THR A 4 -12.87 5.62 -20.33
C THR A 4 -11.40 5.92 -20.68
N LYS A 5 -10.85 7.08 -20.31
CA LYS A 5 -9.43 7.43 -20.59
C LYS A 5 -8.44 6.47 -19.93
N ASP A 6 -8.70 6.07 -18.69
CA ASP A 6 -7.85 5.14 -17.95
C ASP A 6 -7.89 3.73 -18.56
N LEU A 7 -9.07 3.33 -19.04
CA LEU A 7 -9.32 2.04 -19.68
C LEU A 7 -8.68 2.00 -21.08
N GLN A 8 -8.87 3.04 -21.90
CA GLN A 8 -8.24 3.18 -23.22
C GLN A 8 -6.73 2.97 -23.13
N TYR A 9 -6.06 3.71 -22.23
CA TYR A 9 -4.63 3.58 -22.05
C TYR A 9 -4.23 2.15 -21.70
N ARG A 10 -4.90 1.51 -20.75
CA ARG A 10 -4.57 0.14 -20.30
C ARG A 10 -4.81 -0.89 -21.39
N LEU A 11 -5.92 -0.81 -22.12
CA LEU A 11 -6.25 -1.74 -23.20
C LEU A 11 -5.22 -1.67 -24.34
N VAL A 12 -4.88 -0.46 -24.78
CA VAL A 12 -3.87 -0.25 -25.83
C VAL A 12 -2.49 -0.65 -25.34
N HIS A 13 -2.09 -0.21 -24.15
CA HIS A 13 -0.76 -0.46 -23.62
C HIS A 13 -0.51 -1.96 -23.37
N SER A 14 -1.48 -2.67 -22.79
CA SER A 14 -1.38 -4.12 -22.53
C SER A 14 -1.62 -5.01 -23.75
N GLU A 15 -2.06 -4.42 -24.87
CA GLU A 15 -2.48 -5.20 -26.06
C GLU A 15 -3.57 -6.22 -25.71
N ALA A 16 -4.49 -5.83 -24.82
CA ALA A 16 -5.57 -6.69 -24.36
C ALA A 16 -6.38 -7.20 -25.56
N LYS A 17 -6.68 -8.50 -25.56
CA LYS A 17 -7.53 -9.16 -26.59
C LYS A 17 -8.97 -9.35 -26.14
N ALA A 18 -9.19 -9.31 -24.83
CA ALA A 18 -10.49 -9.48 -24.22
C ALA A 18 -10.64 -8.59 -22.98
N VAL A 19 -11.88 -8.32 -22.61
CA VAL A 19 -12.25 -7.63 -21.37
C VAL A 19 -13.37 -8.39 -20.68
N VAL A 20 -13.28 -8.50 -19.36
CA VAL A 20 -14.34 -8.99 -18.49
C VAL A 20 -14.75 -7.83 -17.58
N ALA A 21 -16.03 -7.47 -17.58
CA ALA A 21 -16.54 -6.34 -16.80
C ALA A 21 -17.89 -6.64 -16.15
N TYR A 22 -18.18 -6.02 -15.01
CA TYR A 22 -19.53 -6.05 -14.45
C TYR A 22 -20.46 -5.16 -15.28
N ALA A 23 -21.72 -5.59 -15.43
CA ALA A 23 -22.74 -4.89 -16.22
C ALA A 23 -22.89 -3.38 -15.94
N PRO A 24 -22.74 -2.87 -14.69
CA PRO A 24 -22.81 -1.42 -14.44
C PRO A 24 -21.63 -0.61 -15.00
N TYR A 25 -20.56 -1.26 -15.46
CA TYR A 25 -19.34 -0.59 -15.93
C TYR A 25 -19.09 -0.75 -17.43
N THR A 26 -19.96 -1.47 -18.15
CA THR A 26 -19.80 -1.71 -19.60
C THR A 26 -19.84 -0.42 -20.42
N ASP A 27 -20.60 0.58 -19.96
CA ASP A 27 -20.78 1.85 -20.69
C ASP A 27 -19.50 2.68 -20.75
N GLU A 28 -18.59 2.52 -19.77
CA GLU A 28 -17.28 3.18 -19.78
C GLU A 28 -16.39 2.70 -20.93
N PHE A 29 -16.69 1.53 -21.52
CA PHE A 29 -15.99 0.96 -22.67
C PHE A 29 -16.57 1.39 -24.02
N ALA A 30 -17.83 1.83 -24.08
CA ALA A 30 -18.47 2.19 -25.34
C ALA A 30 -17.71 3.26 -26.14
N PRO A 31 -17.09 4.29 -25.51
CA PRO A 31 -16.33 5.30 -26.24
C PRO A 31 -14.85 4.94 -26.48
N ILE A 32 -14.42 3.71 -26.20
CA ILE A 32 -13.02 3.28 -26.38
C ILE A 32 -12.75 2.98 -27.86
N ASP A 33 -11.71 3.60 -28.41
CA ASP A 33 -11.24 3.34 -29.76
C ASP A 33 -10.75 1.90 -29.90
N GLY A 34 -11.33 1.14 -30.84
CA GLY A 34 -10.96 -0.24 -31.13
C GLY A 34 -11.67 -1.29 -30.25
N ILE A 35 -12.63 -0.88 -29.42
CA ILE A 35 -13.39 -1.78 -28.52
C ILE A 35 -14.15 -2.88 -29.28
N GLU A 36 -14.53 -2.63 -30.53
CA GLU A 36 -15.21 -3.58 -31.41
C GLU A 36 -14.36 -4.80 -31.77
N ARG A 37 -13.03 -4.71 -31.60
CA ARG A 37 -12.08 -5.80 -31.89
C ARG A 37 -11.84 -6.71 -30.69
N LEU A 38 -12.28 -6.30 -29.50
CA LEU A 38 -12.08 -7.07 -28.28
C LEU A 38 -13.19 -8.08 -28.07
N THR A 39 -12.83 -9.26 -27.56
CA THR A 39 -13.83 -10.17 -26.99
C THR A 39 -14.31 -9.59 -25.65
N LYS A 40 -15.62 -9.41 -25.49
CA LYS A 40 -16.20 -8.69 -24.36
C LYS A 40 -17.10 -9.62 -23.56
N PHE A 41 -16.77 -9.86 -22.29
CA PHE A 41 -17.58 -10.64 -21.36
C PHE A 41 -18.20 -9.76 -20.29
N VAL A 42 -19.49 -9.94 -20.04
CA VAL A 42 -20.23 -9.23 -18.98
C VAL A 42 -20.58 -10.17 -17.85
N ILE A 43 -20.39 -9.70 -16.62
CA ILE A 43 -20.82 -10.36 -15.38
C ILE A 43 -22.08 -9.64 -14.89
N GLY A 44 -23.16 -10.40 -14.63
CA GLY A 44 -24.45 -9.88 -14.20
C GLY A 44 -25.45 -9.75 -15.34
N GLU A 45 -26.18 -8.63 -15.41
CA GLU A 45 -27.22 -8.43 -16.41
C GLU A 45 -26.66 -8.44 -17.86
N PRO A 46 -27.37 -9.06 -18.82
CA PRO A 46 -27.00 -9.01 -20.23
C PRO A 46 -26.83 -7.57 -20.76
N ARG A 47 -25.89 -7.39 -21.69
CA ARG A 47 -25.59 -6.12 -22.34
C ARG A 47 -25.35 -6.32 -23.83
N ASP A 48 -25.86 -5.40 -24.65
CA ASP A 48 -25.73 -5.49 -26.11
C ASP A 48 -24.26 -5.47 -26.55
N GLY A 49 -23.88 -6.45 -27.38
CA GLY A 49 -22.50 -6.59 -27.84
C GLY A 49 -21.52 -7.12 -26.78
N TRP A 50 -22.01 -7.67 -25.66
CA TRP A 50 -21.23 -8.39 -24.66
C TRP A 50 -21.72 -9.83 -24.54
N ILE A 51 -20.80 -10.76 -24.31
CA ILE A 51 -21.06 -12.18 -24.07
C ILE A 51 -21.36 -12.34 -22.57
N PRO A 52 -22.53 -12.86 -22.16
CA PRO A 52 -22.78 -13.17 -20.76
C PRO A 52 -21.80 -14.25 -20.29
N LEU A 53 -20.96 -13.94 -19.30
CA LEU A 53 -19.85 -14.80 -18.89
C LEU A 53 -20.37 -16.13 -18.33
N GLU A 54 -21.38 -16.08 -17.48
CA GLU A 54 -21.96 -17.26 -16.84
C GLU A 54 -22.57 -18.24 -17.86
N ASP A 55 -23.27 -17.71 -18.88
CA ASP A 55 -23.85 -18.53 -19.95
C ASP A 55 -22.78 -19.16 -20.87
N ALA A 56 -21.65 -18.46 -21.07
CA ALA A 56 -20.53 -18.98 -21.80
C ALA A 56 -19.83 -20.09 -20.98
N MET A 57 -19.56 -19.84 -19.71
CA MET A 57 -18.93 -20.80 -18.79
C MET A 57 -19.74 -22.09 -18.66
N ALA A 58 -21.07 -22.03 -18.60
CA ALA A 58 -21.93 -23.21 -18.47
C ALA A 58 -21.86 -24.19 -19.65
N LYS A 59 -21.25 -23.79 -20.78
CA LYS A 59 -21.09 -24.60 -21.99
C LYS A 59 -19.68 -25.20 -22.12
N GLU A 60 -18.76 -24.79 -21.25
CA GLU A 60 -17.37 -25.23 -21.29
C GLU A 60 -17.13 -26.48 -20.43
N SER A 61 -16.02 -27.16 -20.68
CA SER A 61 -15.58 -28.32 -19.90
C SER A 61 -15.16 -27.91 -18.47
N GLU A 62 -15.50 -28.72 -17.48
CA GLU A 62 -14.98 -28.59 -16.11
C GLU A 62 -13.52 -29.04 -15.97
N THR A 63 -12.98 -29.71 -17.00
CA THR A 63 -11.56 -30.09 -17.10
C THR A 63 -10.82 -29.11 -18.00
N LEU A 64 -9.78 -28.49 -17.48
CA LEU A 64 -8.86 -27.62 -18.20
C LEU A 64 -7.48 -28.28 -18.30
N GLU A 65 -7.00 -28.54 -19.52
CA GLU A 65 -5.60 -28.87 -19.74
C GLU A 65 -4.76 -27.59 -19.57
N ALA A 66 -3.88 -27.58 -18.57
CA ALA A 66 -3.03 -26.42 -18.32
C ALA A 66 -2.06 -26.21 -19.49
N ALA A 67 -1.88 -24.95 -19.89
CA ALA A 67 -0.86 -24.59 -20.86
C ALA A 67 0.55 -24.93 -20.32
N ASP A 68 1.45 -25.37 -21.20
CA ASP A 68 2.85 -25.67 -20.86
C ASP A 68 3.66 -24.37 -20.67
N THR A 69 3.45 -23.72 -19.52
CA THR A 69 4.13 -22.47 -19.14
C THR A 69 5.35 -22.74 -18.29
N SER A 70 6.43 -22.00 -18.53
CA SER A 70 7.62 -21.95 -17.70
C SER A 70 7.50 -20.95 -16.55
N ARG A 71 8.39 -21.04 -15.56
CA ARG A 71 8.46 -20.09 -14.44
C ARG A 71 8.74 -18.64 -14.89
N ASP A 72 9.33 -18.45 -16.07
CA ASP A 72 9.77 -17.15 -16.58
C ASP A 72 8.79 -16.53 -17.58
N ASP A 73 7.72 -17.25 -17.92
CA ASP A 73 6.64 -16.74 -18.76
C ASP A 73 5.82 -15.69 -18.01
N MET A 74 5.44 -14.64 -18.72
CA MET A 74 4.60 -13.57 -18.20
C MET A 74 3.23 -14.13 -17.82
N ALA A 75 2.89 -14.03 -16.54
CA ALA A 75 1.62 -14.48 -16.00
C ALA A 75 0.58 -13.35 -15.99
N PHE A 76 0.97 -12.16 -15.54
CA PHE A 76 0.06 -11.01 -15.47
C PHE A 76 0.78 -9.66 -15.43
N LEU A 77 0.03 -8.61 -15.78
CA LEU A 77 0.45 -7.21 -15.76
C LEU A 77 -0.34 -6.45 -14.70
N SER A 78 0.37 -5.88 -13.72
CA SER A 78 -0.25 -5.05 -12.69
C SER A 78 0.10 -3.59 -12.91
N TYR A 79 -0.92 -2.74 -13.04
CA TYR A 79 -0.69 -1.32 -13.27
C TYR A 79 -0.53 -0.56 -11.95
N THR A 80 0.58 0.15 -11.82
CA THR A 80 0.83 1.07 -10.68
C THR A 80 -0.13 2.26 -10.69
N SER A 81 -0.21 2.99 -9.57
CA SER A 81 -1.11 4.15 -9.44
C SER A 81 -0.67 5.40 -10.20
N GLY A 82 0.52 5.44 -10.81
CA GLY A 82 0.98 6.54 -11.64
C GLY A 82 1.14 7.89 -10.92
N THR A 83 1.93 7.95 -9.84
CA THR A 83 2.09 9.20 -9.06
C THR A 83 2.79 10.33 -9.83
N THR A 84 3.58 10.00 -10.86
CA THR A 84 4.42 10.92 -11.65
C THR A 84 4.15 10.87 -13.16
N GLY A 85 3.11 10.14 -13.61
CA GLY A 85 2.80 9.95 -15.03
C GLY A 85 1.81 8.81 -15.27
N ASN A 86 1.73 8.31 -16.52
CA ASN A 86 0.88 7.17 -16.83
C ASN A 86 1.24 5.93 -15.97
N PRO A 87 0.25 5.13 -15.55
CA PRO A 87 0.44 3.87 -14.86
C PRO A 87 1.44 2.94 -15.56
N LYS A 88 2.52 2.55 -14.87
CA LYS A 88 3.47 1.54 -15.39
C LYS A 88 2.85 0.15 -15.31
N GLY A 89 2.96 -0.66 -16.37
CA GLY A 89 2.58 -2.07 -16.36
C GLY A 89 3.73 -2.94 -15.81
N VAL A 90 3.55 -3.52 -14.63
CA VAL A 90 4.56 -4.33 -13.94
C VAL A 90 4.41 -5.80 -14.35
N VAL A 91 5.45 -6.36 -14.97
CA VAL A 91 5.46 -7.73 -15.49
C VAL A 91 5.77 -8.72 -14.37
N HIS A 92 4.81 -9.60 -14.07
CA HIS A 92 5.00 -10.71 -13.16
C HIS A 92 4.99 -12.03 -13.92
N CYS A 93 5.80 -12.99 -13.47
CA CYS A 93 5.92 -14.31 -14.09
C CYS A 93 5.36 -15.40 -13.19
N HIS A 94 5.16 -16.61 -13.72
CA HIS A 94 4.63 -17.72 -12.93
C HIS A 94 5.51 -18.03 -11.70
N GLY A 95 6.84 -17.95 -11.82
CA GLY A 95 7.77 -18.15 -10.72
C GLY A 95 7.61 -17.15 -9.57
N TRP A 96 7.19 -15.92 -9.87
CA TRP A 96 6.89 -14.90 -8.87
C TRP A 96 5.72 -15.31 -8.00
N ALA A 97 4.63 -15.82 -8.61
CA ALA A 97 3.43 -16.24 -7.90
C ALA A 97 3.72 -17.43 -6.98
N TYR A 98 4.52 -18.38 -7.47
CA TYR A 98 4.98 -19.51 -6.67
C TYR A 98 5.81 -19.06 -5.46
N ALA A 99 6.80 -18.19 -5.67
CA ALA A 99 7.64 -17.67 -4.60
C ALA A 99 6.82 -16.94 -3.52
N HIS A 100 5.92 -16.05 -3.96
CA HIS A 100 5.02 -15.32 -3.06
C HIS A 100 4.17 -16.27 -2.20
N LEU A 101 3.53 -17.27 -2.83
CA LEU A 101 2.70 -18.24 -2.12
C LEU A 101 3.48 -19.02 -1.06
N ARG A 102 4.71 -19.47 -1.38
CA ARG A 102 5.56 -20.22 -0.44
C ARG A 102 6.00 -19.39 0.77
N THR A 103 6.08 -18.07 0.63
CA THR A 103 6.54 -17.18 1.69
C THR A 103 5.38 -16.55 2.45
N ALA A 104 4.52 -15.76 1.80
CA ALA A 104 3.57 -14.90 2.48
C ALA A 104 2.41 -15.66 3.13
N ALA A 105 1.88 -16.70 2.48
CA ALA A 105 0.70 -17.41 2.97
C ALA A 105 0.96 -18.12 4.31
N LYS A 106 2.05 -18.89 4.40
CA LYS A 106 2.40 -19.64 5.61
C LYS A 106 3.09 -18.78 6.68
N ASN A 107 4.00 -17.88 6.30
CA ASN A 107 4.89 -17.24 7.29
C ASN A 107 4.35 -15.90 7.81
N TRP A 108 3.67 -15.13 6.95
CA TRP A 108 3.14 -13.82 7.32
C TRP A 108 1.66 -13.88 7.64
N LEU A 109 0.82 -14.28 6.67
CA LEU A 109 -0.61 -14.47 6.89
C LEU A 109 -0.89 -15.61 7.88
N CYS A 110 -0.01 -16.60 7.95
CA CYS A 110 -0.14 -17.77 8.81
C CYS A 110 -1.42 -18.55 8.54
N ILE A 111 -1.74 -18.76 7.26
CA ILE A 111 -2.86 -19.56 6.82
C ILE A 111 -2.59 -21.03 7.16
N GLU A 112 -3.56 -21.66 7.81
CA GLU A 112 -3.60 -23.08 8.17
C GLU A 112 -4.76 -23.77 7.41
N GLU A 113 -4.66 -25.09 7.27
CA GLU A 113 -5.71 -25.87 6.60
C GLU A 113 -7.05 -25.71 7.34
N GLY A 114 -8.12 -25.48 6.59
CA GLY A 114 -9.46 -25.25 7.15
C GLY A 114 -9.75 -23.82 7.60
N ASP A 115 -8.78 -22.91 7.52
CA ASP A 115 -9.01 -21.49 7.84
C ASP A 115 -10.06 -20.87 6.90
N LEU A 116 -10.89 -20.00 7.48
CA LEU A 116 -11.66 -19.00 6.75
C LEU A 116 -10.89 -17.67 6.77
N VAL A 117 -10.38 -17.26 5.62
CA VAL A 117 -9.51 -16.09 5.49
C VAL A 117 -10.25 -14.91 4.90
N TRP A 118 -10.18 -13.75 5.55
CA TRP A 118 -10.67 -12.49 5.00
C TRP A 118 -9.52 -11.54 4.67
N ALA A 119 -9.18 -11.46 3.39
CA ALA A 119 -8.28 -10.43 2.88
C ALA A 119 -9.11 -9.37 2.13
N THR A 120 -9.11 -8.13 2.64
CA THR A 120 -10.13 -7.12 2.29
C THR A 120 -9.83 -6.32 1.02
N ALA A 121 -8.64 -6.50 0.43
CA ALA A 121 -8.25 -5.78 -0.77
C ALA A 121 -9.19 -6.10 -1.95
N GLY A 122 -9.50 -5.11 -2.79
CA GLY A 122 -10.33 -5.30 -3.99
C GLY A 122 -9.50 -5.58 -5.26
N PRO A 123 -10.10 -6.21 -6.29
CA PRO A 123 -9.40 -6.74 -7.49
C PRO A 123 -8.64 -5.72 -8.33
N GLY A 124 -8.88 -4.43 -8.16
CA GLY A 124 -8.13 -3.37 -8.84
C GLY A 124 -6.75 -3.07 -8.22
N TRP A 125 -6.41 -3.67 -7.09
CA TRP A 125 -5.12 -3.48 -6.42
C TRP A 125 -4.26 -4.73 -6.59
N GLN A 126 -2.93 -4.56 -6.72
CA GLN A 126 -2.00 -5.69 -6.60
C GLN A 126 -2.17 -6.42 -5.26
N LYS A 127 -2.65 -5.70 -4.24
CA LYS A 127 -3.02 -6.24 -2.94
C LYS A 127 -4.13 -7.31 -2.99
N TRP A 128 -4.90 -7.40 -4.06
CA TRP A 128 -5.86 -8.48 -4.24
C TRP A 128 -5.22 -9.72 -4.87
N ILE A 129 -4.32 -9.53 -5.85
CA ILE A 129 -3.61 -10.64 -6.50
C ILE A 129 -2.77 -11.41 -5.47
N TRP A 130 -1.97 -10.73 -4.67
CA TRP A 130 -1.07 -11.40 -3.73
C TRP A 130 -1.79 -12.13 -2.57
N SER A 131 -2.95 -11.65 -2.08
CA SER A 131 -3.52 -12.09 -0.79
C SER A 131 -4.82 -12.86 -1.03
N PRO A 132 -5.96 -12.22 -1.37
CA PRO A 132 -7.17 -12.94 -1.76
C PRO A 132 -6.98 -14.00 -2.83
N PHE A 133 -6.27 -13.69 -3.92
CA PHE A 133 -6.15 -14.61 -5.04
C PHE A 133 -5.06 -15.64 -4.81
N LEU A 134 -3.79 -15.24 -4.71
CA LEU A 134 -2.68 -16.18 -4.61
C LEU A 134 -2.56 -16.82 -3.22
N SER A 135 -2.40 -16.04 -2.15
CA SER A 135 -2.18 -16.65 -0.82
C SER A 135 -3.37 -17.46 -0.32
N VAL A 136 -4.59 -16.96 -0.47
CA VAL A 136 -5.79 -17.63 0.06
C VAL A 136 -6.19 -18.80 -0.83
N LEU A 137 -6.55 -18.56 -2.10
CA LEU A 137 -7.00 -19.65 -2.98
C LEU A 137 -5.85 -20.62 -3.28
N GLY A 138 -4.62 -20.13 -3.43
CA GLY A 138 -3.44 -20.98 -3.66
C GLY A 138 -3.02 -21.83 -2.46
N SER A 139 -3.49 -21.52 -1.25
CA SER A 139 -3.31 -22.39 -0.08
C SER A 139 -4.41 -23.46 0.05
N GLY A 140 -5.41 -23.45 -0.84
CA GLY A 140 -6.54 -24.39 -0.80
C GLY A 140 -7.54 -24.13 0.32
N VAL A 141 -7.51 -22.93 0.93
CA VAL A 141 -8.42 -22.53 2.01
C VAL A 141 -9.59 -21.70 1.49
N THR A 142 -10.57 -21.44 2.35
CA THR A 142 -11.75 -20.67 1.96
C THR A 142 -11.51 -19.16 2.12
N GLY A 143 -11.73 -18.40 1.06
CA GLY A 143 -11.73 -16.94 1.10
C GLY A 143 -13.11 -16.37 1.39
N PHE A 144 -13.24 -15.56 2.45
CA PHE A 144 -14.42 -14.76 2.72
C PHE A 144 -14.38 -13.46 1.90
N VAL A 145 -15.48 -13.16 1.19
CA VAL A 145 -15.63 -11.94 0.40
C VAL A 145 -16.88 -11.18 0.86
N TYR A 146 -16.71 -9.90 1.14
CA TYR A 146 -17.81 -8.98 1.43
C TYR A 146 -17.90 -7.92 0.33
N TYR A 147 -19.05 -7.85 -0.33
CA TYR A 147 -19.29 -6.95 -1.48
C TYR A 147 -19.97 -5.62 -1.09
N GLY A 148 -20.06 -5.33 0.22
CA GLY A 148 -20.61 -4.07 0.73
C GLY A 148 -19.55 -2.99 0.96
N ARG A 149 -20.00 -1.80 1.36
CA ARG A 149 -19.09 -0.70 1.73
C ARG A 149 -18.41 -1.00 3.06
N PHE A 150 -17.16 -0.53 3.19
CA PHE A 150 -16.44 -0.60 4.45
C PHE A 150 -17.15 0.22 5.53
N GLU A 151 -17.55 -0.47 6.60
CA GLU A 151 -18.11 0.09 7.83
C GLU A 151 -17.45 -0.66 9.00
N PRO A 152 -16.76 0.03 9.93
CA PRO A 152 -15.95 -0.62 10.97
C PRO A 152 -16.74 -1.61 11.83
N GLU A 153 -17.92 -1.22 12.31
CA GLU A 153 -18.81 -2.06 13.11
C GLU A 153 -19.29 -3.26 12.31
N LYS A 154 -19.62 -3.07 11.03
CA LYS A 154 -20.04 -4.17 10.15
C LYS A 154 -18.92 -5.18 9.97
N TYR A 155 -17.67 -4.74 9.82
CA TYR A 155 -16.52 -5.63 9.68
C TYR A 155 -16.30 -6.44 10.95
N LEU A 156 -16.34 -5.81 12.13
CA LEU A 156 -16.25 -6.50 13.42
C LEU A 156 -17.38 -7.53 13.61
N GLN A 157 -18.62 -7.19 13.23
CA GLN A 157 -19.75 -8.12 13.23
C GLN A 157 -19.53 -9.30 12.27
N LEU A 158 -18.97 -9.07 11.09
CA LEU A 158 -18.70 -10.13 10.11
C LEU A 158 -17.57 -11.05 10.56
N LEU A 159 -16.51 -10.48 11.17
CA LEU A 159 -15.42 -11.25 11.78
C LEU A 159 -15.95 -12.22 12.85
N GLU A 160 -16.79 -11.72 13.75
CA GLU A 160 -17.44 -12.52 14.79
C GLU A 160 -18.44 -13.54 14.20
N LYS A 161 -19.39 -13.08 13.38
CA LYS A 161 -20.45 -13.93 12.82
C LYS A 161 -19.93 -15.12 12.02
N HIS A 162 -18.85 -14.91 11.26
CA HIS A 162 -18.29 -15.93 10.38
C HIS A 162 -17.09 -16.65 10.99
N ASN A 163 -16.71 -16.37 12.23
CA ASN A 163 -15.56 -16.98 12.90
C ASN A 163 -14.28 -16.90 12.04
N ILE A 164 -14.01 -15.71 11.48
CA ILE A 164 -12.86 -15.50 10.59
C ILE A 164 -11.54 -15.81 11.33
N ASN A 165 -10.67 -16.61 10.70
CA ASN A 165 -9.44 -17.09 11.30
C ASN A 165 -8.22 -16.22 11.00
N VAL A 166 -8.16 -15.69 9.78
CA VAL A 166 -7.06 -14.85 9.29
C VAL A 166 -7.63 -13.57 8.67
N LEU A 167 -7.14 -12.42 9.13
CA LEU A 167 -7.51 -11.10 8.62
C LEU A 167 -6.31 -10.40 7.99
N CYS A 168 -6.46 -9.98 6.74
CA CYS A 168 -5.51 -9.10 6.06
C CYS A 168 -6.23 -7.86 5.54
N CYS A 169 -6.04 -6.73 6.20
CA CYS A 169 -6.61 -5.46 5.77
C CYS A 169 -5.56 -4.34 5.78
N THR A 170 -5.94 -3.12 5.41
CA THR A 170 -5.06 -1.95 5.46
C THR A 170 -4.95 -1.41 6.88
N PRO A 171 -3.83 -0.75 7.24
CA PRO A 171 -3.74 -0.02 8.51
C PRO A 171 -4.89 0.98 8.70
N THR A 172 -5.38 1.61 7.63
CA THR A 172 -6.56 2.49 7.69
C THR A 172 -7.81 1.76 8.18
N GLU A 173 -8.12 0.58 7.64
CA GLU A 173 -9.26 -0.22 8.10
C GLU A 173 -9.12 -0.60 9.58
N TYR A 174 -7.93 -1.04 9.99
CA TYR A 174 -7.67 -1.34 11.41
C TYR A 174 -7.81 -0.12 12.31
N ARG A 175 -7.28 1.05 11.92
CA ARG A 175 -7.42 2.30 12.69
C ARG A 175 -8.88 2.67 12.90
N LEU A 176 -9.71 2.49 11.88
CA LEU A 176 -11.13 2.78 11.97
C LEU A 176 -11.86 1.76 12.86
N MET A 177 -11.52 0.47 12.77
CA MET A 177 -12.04 -0.56 13.69
C MET A 177 -11.62 -0.32 15.14
N ALA A 178 -10.35 0.00 15.39
CA ALA A 178 -9.82 0.25 16.73
C ALA A 178 -10.49 1.43 17.45
N LYS A 179 -11.09 2.35 16.69
CA LYS A 179 -11.81 3.53 17.20
C LYS A 179 -13.30 3.30 17.44
N VAL A 180 -13.82 2.09 17.17
CA VAL A 180 -15.23 1.76 17.42
C VAL A 180 -15.51 1.82 18.93
N PRO A 181 -16.54 2.57 19.38
CA PRO A 181 -16.95 2.58 20.78
C PRO A 181 -17.32 1.18 21.26
N ASP A 182 -16.90 0.84 22.48
CA ASP A 182 -17.14 -0.48 23.10
C ASP A 182 -16.67 -1.66 22.24
N ILE A 183 -15.53 -1.51 21.53
CA ILE A 183 -14.96 -2.55 20.66
C ILE A 183 -14.84 -3.93 21.34
N GLY A 184 -14.63 -3.97 22.66
CA GLY A 184 -14.60 -5.21 23.43
C GLY A 184 -15.91 -6.00 23.49
N ARG A 185 -17.02 -5.48 22.95
CA ARG A 185 -18.30 -6.19 22.83
C ARG A 185 -18.29 -7.30 21.78
N TYR A 186 -17.35 -7.26 20.83
CA TYR A 186 -17.21 -8.27 19.78
C TYR A 186 -16.26 -9.39 20.26
N HIS A 187 -16.57 -10.63 19.94
CA HIS A 187 -15.79 -11.80 20.35
C HIS A 187 -15.06 -12.41 19.15
N LEU A 188 -13.80 -12.00 18.95
CA LEU A 188 -12.98 -12.48 17.82
C LEU A 188 -12.08 -13.67 18.20
N SER A 189 -12.58 -14.60 19.02
CA SER A 189 -11.78 -15.72 19.57
C SER A 189 -11.22 -16.70 18.53
N HIS A 190 -11.81 -16.73 17.32
CA HIS A 190 -11.35 -17.56 16.21
C HIS A 190 -10.22 -16.92 15.39
N LEU A 191 -10.00 -15.60 15.54
CA LEU A 191 -9.01 -14.84 14.79
C LEU A 191 -7.61 -15.08 15.38
N HIS A 192 -6.82 -15.97 14.74
CA HIS A 192 -5.48 -16.30 15.20
C HIS A 192 -4.38 -15.53 14.48
N SER A 193 -4.71 -14.83 13.39
CA SER A 193 -3.76 -14.05 12.61
C SER A 193 -4.38 -12.75 12.08
N ALA A 194 -3.76 -11.62 12.43
CA ALA A 194 -4.11 -10.31 11.92
C ALA A 194 -2.87 -9.65 11.33
N VAL A 195 -2.90 -9.31 10.04
CA VAL A 195 -1.80 -8.64 9.35
C VAL A 195 -2.26 -7.40 8.61
N SER A 196 -1.36 -6.43 8.47
CA SER A 196 -1.59 -5.18 7.73
C SER A 196 -0.47 -4.89 6.76
N ALA A 197 -0.79 -4.27 5.62
CA ALA A 197 0.23 -3.77 4.69
C ALA A 197 -0.30 -2.64 3.82
N GLY A 198 0.65 -1.85 3.30
CA GLY A 198 0.43 -0.83 2.27
C GLY A 198 0.48 0.62 2.76
N GLU A 199 0.56 0.81 4.08
CA GLU A 199 0.72 2.07 4.82
C GLU A 199 1.47 1.77 6.14
N PRO A 200 2.03 2.77 6.84
CA PRO A 200 2.53 2.58 8.20
C PRO A 200 1.42 2.15 9.18
N LEU A 201 1.73 1.16 10.02
CA LEU A 201 0.87 0.70 11.12
C LEU A 201 1.18 1.44 12.44
N ASN A 202 0.16 2.02 13.05
CA ASN A 202 0.31 2.76 14.31
C ASN A 202 0.21 1.82 15.52
N ARG A 203 0.98 2.12 16.58
CA ARG A 203 1.00 1.38 17.85
C ARG A 203 -0.39 1.20 18.47
N GLU A 204 -1.23 2.24 18.42
CA GLU A 204 -2.59 2.23 18.99
C GLU A 204 -3.44 1.04 18.48
N VAL A 205 -3.31 0.69 17.19
CA VAL A 205 -4.01 -0.45 16.60
C VAL A 205 -3.54 -1.76 17.22
N ILE A 206 -2.22 -1.94 17.32
CA ILE A 206 -1.60 -3.15 17.85
C ILE A 206 -2.04 -3.36 19.30
N ASP A 207 -1.91 -2.32 20.13
CA ASP A 207 -2.26 -2.36 21.54
C ASP A 207 -3.77 -2.63 21.74
N THR A 208 -4.63 -2.02 20.90
CA THR A 208 -6.10 -2.20 20.99
C THR A 208 -6.52 -3.61 20.63
N PHE A 209 -6.02 -4.17 19.52
CA PHE A 209 -6.36 -5.53 19.10
C PHE A 209 -5.82 -6.58 20.08
N ALA A 210 -4.60 -6.39 20.59
CA ALA A 210 -4.04 -7.27 21.60
C ALA A 210 -4.88 -7.26 22.89
N LYS A 211 -5.27 -6.07 23.36
CA LYS A 211 -6.08 -5.90 24.58
C LYS A 211 -7.48 -6.52 24.46
N HIS A 212 -8.18 -6.28 23.35
CA HIS A 212 -9.59 -6.65 23.22
C HIS A 212 -9.82 -8.01 22.58
N PHE A 213 -8.89 -8.49 21.76
CA PHE A 213 -9.07 -9.71 20.97
C PHE A 213 -7.94 -10.73 21.15
N GLY A 214 -6.88 -10.41 21.90
CA GLY A 214 -5.77 -11.34 22.16
C GLY A 214 -4.89 -11.62 20.94
N VAL A 215 -4.99 -10.80 19.88
CA VAL A 215 -4.19 -10.91 18.65
C VAL A 215 -3.45 -9.62 18.39
N GLU A 216 -2.16 -9.72 18.09
CA GLU A 216 -1.36 -8.56 17.69
C GLU A 216 -1.42 -8.37 16.17
N VAL A 217 -1.70 -7.15 15.72
CA VAL A 217 -1.67 -6.81 14.28
C VAL A 217 -0.23 -6.68 13.82
N ARG A 218 0.17 -7.50 12.84
CA ARG A 218 1.55 -7.58 12.35
C ARG A 218 1.70 -6.83 11.03
N ASP A 219 2.70 -5.95 10.95
CA ASP A 219 2.92 -5.13 9.76
C ASP A 219 3.62 -5.90 8.63
N GLY A 220 3.53 -5.35 7.42
CA GLY A 220 4.10 -5.89 6.21
C GLY A 220 4.33 -4.79 5.17
N TYR A 221 5.50 -4.86 4.53
CA TYR A 221 5.94 -3.93 3.52
C TYR A 221 6.15 -4.63 2.18
N GLY A 222 5.71 -3.94 1.13
CA GLY A 222 5.72 -4.43 -0.22
C GLY A 222 5.20 -3.42 -1.22
N GLN A 223 5.55 -3.62 -2.48
CA GLN A 223 5.15 -2.77 -3.60
C GLN A 223 4.52 -3.62 -4.72
N THR A 224 4.10 -2.95 -5.79
CA THR A 224 3.53 -3.68 -6.94
C THR A 224 4.58 -4.59 -7.55
N GLU A 225 5.83 -4.15 -7.57
CA GLU A 225 7.01 -4.74 -8.18
C GLU A 225 7.60 -5.93 -7.40
N ASN A 226 7.24 -6.16 -6.14
CA ASN A 226 8.00 -7.09 -5.30
C ASN A 226 7.20 -7.81 -4.20
N THR A 227 5.87 -7.66 -4.18
CA THR A 227 4.98 -8.26 -3.16
C THR A 227 5.43 -7.97 -1.72
N LEU A 228 5.06 -8.82 -0.75
CA LEU A 228 5.55 -8.78 0.62
C LEU A 228 7.05 -9.10 0.66
N LEU A 229 7.86 -8.08 0.93
CA LEU A 229 9.31 -8.17 1.08
C LEU A 229 9.72 -8.33 2.54
N VAL A 230 9.21 -7.45 3.39
CA VAL A 230 9.56 -7.32 4.80
C VAL A 230 8.27 -7.43 5.60
N GLY A 231 8.30 -8.12 6.74
CA GLY A 231 7.12 -8.23 7.60
C GLY A 231 7.46 -8.69 9.00
N VAL A 232 6.49 -8.56 9.90
CA VAL A 232 6.56 -9.19 11.23
C VAL A 232 5.90 -10.57 11.16
N MET A 233 6.71 -11.63 11.20
CA MET A 233 6.21 -13.01 11.16
C MET A 233 5.63 -13.43 12.51
N LYS A 234 4.80 -14.48 12.55
CA LYS A 234 4.18 -14.97 13.80
C LYS A 234 5.28 -15.45 14.75
N GLY A 235 5.21 -15.01 16.02
CA GLY A 235 6.22 -15.27 17.04
C GLY A 235 7.43 -14.34 17.02
N MET A 236 7.53 -13.40 16.07
CA MET A 236 8.53 -12.33 16.16
C MET A 236 8.09 -11.23 17.12
N PRO A 237 8.99 -10.68 17.96
CA PRO A 237 8.68 -9.52 18.78
C PRO A 237 8.25 -8.32 17.91
N ILE A 238 7.08 -7.76 18.19
CA ILE A 238 6.63 -6.55 17.50
C ILE A 238 7.39 -5.34 18.06
N LYS A 239 8.01 -4.58 17.16
CA LYS A 239 8.53 -3.24 17.45
C LYS A 239 7.62 -2.21 16.78
N PRO A 240 6.71 -1.54 17.52
CA PRO A 240 5.79 -0.58 16.90
C PRO A 240 6.54 0.49 16.10
N GLY A 241 6.13 0.69 14.84
CA GLY A 241 6.79 1.58 13.88
C GLY A 241 7.84 0.90 12.98
N SER A 242 8.23 -0.35 13.27
CA SER A 242 9.02 -1.17 12.36
C SER A 242 8.12 -1.97 11.41
N MET A 243 8.59 -2.13 10.17
CA MET A 243 7.98 -3.00 9.17
C MET A 243 8.30 -4.49 9.40
N GLY A 244 9.20 -4.83 10.32
CA GLY A 244 9.69 -6.19 10.55
C GLY A 244 11.02 -6.49 9.86
N LYS A 245 11.21 -7.74 9.43
CA LYS A 245 12.45 -8.24 8.81
C LYS A 245 12.17 -8.81 7.42
N PRO A 246 13.19 -8.97 6.56
CA PRO A 246 13.03 -9.63 5.27
C PRO A 246 12.38 -11.00 5.45
N THR A 247 11.37 -11.28 4.65
CA THR A 247 10.64 -12.54 4.68
C THR A 247 11.48 -13.67 4.07
N PRO A 248 11.24 -14.94 4.44
CA PRO A 248 12.01 -16.06 3.91
C PRO A 248 12.12 -16.06 2.39
N GLY A 249 13.35 -16.15 1.87
CA GLY A 249 13.65 -16.14 0.44
C GLY A 249 13.80 -14.76 -0.21
N ASN A 250 13.40 -13.68 0.47
CA ASN A 250 13.58 -12.32 -0.04
C ASN A 250 14.92 -11.74 0.46
N ARG A 251 15.78 -11.33 -0.48
CA ARG A 251 17.09 -10.74 -0.20
C ARG A 251 16.96 -9.21 -0.24
N VAL A 252 16.75 -8.61 0.92
CA VAL A 252 16.47 -7.18 1.07
C VAL A 252 17.52 -6.54 1.98
N GLU A 253 18.10 -5.44 1.52
CA GLU A 253 19.09 -4.66 2.26
C GLU A 253 18.70 -3.18 2.32
N ILE A 254 19.37 -2.45 3.22
CA ILE A 254 19.42 -0.99 3.18
C ILE A 254 20.79 -0.65 2.61
N ILE A 255 20.84 0.03 1.46
CA ILE A 255 22.10 0.37 0.79
C ILE A 255 22.29 1.88 0.64
N ASP A 256 23.56 2.29 0.56
CA ASP A 256 23.96 3.66 0.27
C ASP A 256 23.93 3.96 -1.24
N GLU A 257 24.29 5.19 -1.61
CA GLU A 257 24.34 5.66 -3.01
C GLU A 257 25.35 4.91 -3.91
N ASN A 258 26.33 4.24 -3.32
CA ASN A 258 27.32 3.42 -4.04
C ASN A 258 26.85 1.98 -4.24
N GLY A 259 25.76 1.58 -3.59
CA GLY A 259 25.22 0.23 -3.67
C GLY A 259 25.68 -0.68 -2.52
N GLU A 260 26.35 -0.11 -1.52
CA GLU A 260 26.92 -0.86 -0.40
C GLU A 260 25.94 -0.91 0.79
N PRO A 261 25.82 -2.05 1.50
CA PRO A 261 24.98 -2.15 2.67
C PRO A 261 25.33 -1.12 3.75
N CYS A 262 24.32 -0.39 4.23
CA CYS A 262 24.46 0.55 5.33
C CYS A 262 24.67 -0.17 6.67
N PRO A 263 25.50 0.39 7.59
CA PRO A 263 25.55 -0.05 8.98
C PRO A 263 24.22 0.17 9.71
N PRO A 264 23.99 -0.52 10.84
CA PRO A 264 22.77 -0.34 11.64
C PRO A 264 22.53 1.13 12.01
N GLY A 265 21.27 1.56 11.93
CA GLY A 265 20.82 2.92 12.25
C GLY A 265 21.02 3.94 11.13
N GLN A 266 21.83 3.65 10.11
CA GLN A 266 22.01 4.55 8.97
C GLN A 266 20.84 4.42 7.99
N VAL A 267 20.33 5.58 7.54
CA VAL A 267 19.28 5.67 6.53
C VAL A 267 19.89 5.44 5.14
N GLY A 268 19.28 4.55 4.37
CA GLY A 268 19.62 4.26 2.99
C GLY A 268 18.39 3.93 2.17
N ASP A 269 18.59 3.43 0.95
CA ASP A 269 17.51 2.97 0.08
C ASP A 269 17.15 1.51 0.40
N ILE A 270 15.86 1.18 0.45
CA ILE A 270 15.42 -0.21 0.50
C ILE A 270 15.69 -0.83 -0.86
N ALA A 271 16.54 -1.86 -0.86
CA ALA A 271 17.10 -2.48 -2.03
C ALA A 271 16.82 -3.97 -2.05
N VAL A 272 16.34 -4.47 -3.19
CA VAL A 272 15.97 -5.88 -3.38
C VAL A 272 16.93 -6.51 -4.37
N HIS A 273 17.65 -7.54 -3.95
CA HIS A 273 18.60 -8.21 -4.84
C HIS A 273 17.86 -8.87 -6.02
N ILE A 274 18.43 -8.84 -7.22
CA ILE A 274 17.82 -9.34 -8.46
C ILE A 274 17.48 -10.84 -8.40
N GLU A 275 18.24 -11.61 -7.63
CA GLU A 275 17.96 -13.04 -7.39
C GLU A 275 16.74 -13.30 -6.48
N THR A 276 16.10 -12.26 -5.95
CA THR A 276 14.90 -12.40 -5.15
C THR A 276 13.77 -12.98 -6.02
N PRO A 277 13.27 -14.19 -5.73
CA PRO A 277 12.33 -14.87 -6.64
C PRO A 277 10.98 -14.16 -6.80
N ALA A 278 10.62 -13.31 -5.83
CA ALA A 278 9.39 -12.53 -5.82
C ALA A 278 9.59 -11.07 -6.30
N LEU A 279 10.67 -10.79 -7.02
CA LEU A 279 10.85 -9.53 -7.76
C LEU A 279 10.19 -9.62 -9.14
N PHE A 280 9.56 -8.54 -9.59
CA PHE A 280 9.03 -8.40 -10.95
C PHE A 280 10.12 -8.54 -12.02
N LYS A 281 9.71 -8.81 -13.27
CA LYS A 281 10.66 -9.00 -14.37
C LYS A 281 11.14 -7.67 -14.98
N TYR A 282 10.22 -6.78 -15.33
CA TYR A 282 10.48 -5.43 -15.86
C TYR A 282 9.18 -4.61 -15.96
N TYR A 283 9.28 -3.32 -16.28
CA TYR A 283 8.14 -2.53 -16.71
C TYR A 283 7.86 -2.77 -18.19
N TYR A 284 6.66 -3.22 -18.51
CA TYR A 284 6.25 -3.58 -19.85
C TYR A 284 6.40 -2.40 -20.82
N LYS A 285 7.07 -2.62 -21.96
CA LYS A 285 7.41 -1.61 -22.97
C LYS A 285 8.24 -0.42 -22.44
N ASP A 286 8.90 -0.56 -21.30
CA ASP A 286 9.67 0.51 -20.65
C ASP A 286 10.96 -0.04 -19.98
N LEU A 287 11.84 -0.63 -20.80
CA LEU A 287 13.10 -1.24 -20.33
C LEU A 287 14.10 -0.20 -19.84
N GLU A 288 14.10 1.02 -20.40
CA GLU A 288 14.96 2.11 -19.95
C GLU A 288 14.64 2.48 -18.50
N ARG A 289 13.36 2.71 -18.18
CA ARG A 289 12.93 2.95 -16.80
C ARG A 289 13.18 1.76 -15.89
N THR A 290 13.10 0.55 -16.43
CA THR A 290 13.47 -0.64 -15.66
C THR A 290 14.93 -0.55 -15.24
N ALA A 291 15.84 -0.31 -16.18
CA ALA A 291 17.27 -0.18 -15.92
C ALA A 291 17.59 0.96 -14.94
N MET A 292 16.91 2.11 -15.05
CA MET A 292 17.09 3.25 -14.14
C MET A 292 16.75 2.93 -12.67
N GLN A 293 15.94 1.90 -12.41
CA GLN A 293 15.62 1.49 -11.05
C GLN A 293 16.66 0.55 -10.43
N PHE A 294 17.70 0.13 -11.16
CA PHE A 294 18.72 -0.76 -10.62
C PHE A 294 20.01 0.01 -10.28
N ARG A 295 20.61 -0.36 -9.15
CA ARG A 295 21.96 0.04 -8.73
C ARG A 295 22.75 -1.25 -8.52
N GLY A 296 23.59 -1.62 -9.50
CA GLY A 296 24.23 -2.94 -9.52
C GLY A 296 23.17 -4.05 -9.55
N ASP A 297 23.32 -5.04 -8.67
CA ASP A 297 22.42 -6.20 -8.57
C ASP A 297 21.16 -5.91 -7.73
N TYR A 298 20.90 -4.65 -7.37
CA TYR A 298 19.76 -4.27 -6.54
C TYR A 298 18.72 -3.46 -7.31
N TYR A 299 17.47 -3.91 -7.25
CA TYR A 299 16.31 -3.07 -7.54
C TYR A 299 16.06 -2.09 -6.39
N ILE A 300 16.01 -0.80 -6.71
CA ILE A 300 15.75 0.28 -5.77
C ILE A 300 14.26 0.59 -5.76
N THR A 301 13.63 0.33 -4.61
CA THR A 301 12.19 0.51 -4.37
C THR A 301 11.72 1.97 -4.45
N GLY A 302 12.66 2.91 -4.31
CA GLY A 302 12.38 4.34 -4.13
C GLY A 302 11.92 4.70 -2.72
N ASP A 303 11.94 3.76 -1.78
CA ASP A 303 11.64 3.96 -0.37
C ASP A 303 12.94 4.01 0.45
N LYS A 304 13.00 4.90 1.44
CA LYS A 304 14.11 4.99 2.40
C LYS A 304 13.73 4.36 3.73
N ALA A 305 14.70 3.70 4.33
CA ALA A 305 14.59 3.11 5.65
C ALA A 305 15.96 3.03 6.30
N ARG A 306 15.96 2.75 7.60
CA ARG A 306 17.15 2.29 8.35
C ARG A 306 16.90 0.87 8.85
N LYS A 307 17.97 0.10 8.99
CA LYS A 307 17.97 -1.24 9.61
C LYS A 307 18.54 -1.12 11.02
N ASP A 308 17.87 -1.63 12.05
CA ASP A 308 18.45 -1.63 13.41
C ASP A 308 19.40 -2.81 13.65
N GLU A 309 20.02 -2.86 14.83
CA GLU A 309 20.98 -3.90 15.21
C GLU A 309 20.36 -5.32 15.22
N ASP A 310 19.06 -5.42 15.44
CA ASP A 310 18.31 -6.68 15.39
C ASP A 310 17.86 -7.04 13.96
N GLY A 311 18.17 -6.21 12.97
CA GLY A 311 17.80 -6.40 11.57
C GLY A 311 16.36 -5.97 11.24
N TYR A 312 15.67 -5.25 12.12
CA TYR A 312 14.35 -4.69 11.83
C TYR A 312 14.46 -3.46 10.95
N PHE A 313 13.55 -3.35 9.98
CA PHE A 313 13.49 -2.24 9.04
C PHE A 313 12.54 -1.18 9.56
N TRP A 314 12.98 0.07 9.53
CA TRP A 314 12.23 1.23 9.99
C TRP A 314 12.07 2.19 8.83
N PHE A 315 10.82 2.35 8.37
CA PHE A 315 10.49 3.21 7.25
C PHE A 315 10.72 4.67 7.58
N GLU A 316 11.41 5.39 6.68
CA GLU A 316 11.66 6.82 6.81
C GLU A 316 10.76 7.62 5.86
N GLY A 317 10.51 7.10 4.67
CA GLY A 317 9.64 7.75 3.70
C GLY A 317 9.97 7.38 2.27
N ARG A 318 9.25 7.99 1.31
CA ARG A 318 9.64 7.90 -0.10
C ARG A 318 10.86 8.76 -0.34
N GLY A 319 11.81 8.30 -1.16
CA GLY A 319 13.01 9.07 -1.48
C GLY A 319 12.72 10.47 -2.01
N ASP A 320 11.62 10.65 -2.75
CA ASP A 320 11.14 11.94 -3.25
C ASP A 320 10.34 12.77 -2.23
N ASP A 321 9.96 12.17 -1.10
CA ASP A 321 9.24 12.82 0.01
C ASP A 321 10.17 13.16 1.20
N ILE A 322 11.41 12.64 1.21
CA ILE A 322 12.39 12.88 2.27
C ILE A 322 12.78 14.36 2.32
N ILE A 323 12.76 14.93 3.53
CA ILE A 323 13.07 16.33 3.76
C ILE A 323 14.50 16.41 4.28
N ILE A 324 15.39 17.07 3.53
CA ILE A 324 16.73 17.39 3.98
C ILE A 324 16.72 18.82 4.52
N SER A 325 16.82 18.98 5.84
CA SER A 325 16.85 20.29 6.50
C SER A 325 18.11 20.45 7.31
N ALA A 326 18.99 21.37 6.91
CA ALA A 326 20.27 21.65 7.59
C ALA A 326 21.10 20.37 7.86
N GLY A 327 21.18 19.46 6.88
CA GLY A 327 21.92 18.20 6.99
C GLY A 327 21.18 17.05 7.69
N TYR A 328 20.01 17.30 8.27
CA TYR A 328 19.16 16.25 8.84
C TYR A 328 18.25 15.64 7.77
N THR A 329 18.22 14.32 7.72
CA THR A 329 17.26 13.55 6.92
C THR A 329 16.01 13.33 7.76
N ILE A 330 14.87 13.85 7.29
CA ILE A 330 13.62 13.84 8.02
C ILE A 330 12.56 13.14 7.18
N GLY A 331 12.06 12.02 7.71
CA GLY A 331 10.89 11.34 7.20
C GLY A 331 9.60 12.11 7.49
N PRO A 332 8.73 12.35 6.49
CA PRO A 332 7.48 13.09 6.72
C PRO A 332 6.53 12.36 7.67
N PHE A 333 6.52 11.02 7.65
CA PHE A 333 5.56 10.20 8.38
C PHE A 333 5.70 10.28 9.90
N GLU A 334 6.91 10.42 10.42
CA GLU A 334 7.13 10.57 11.87
C GLU A 334 6.59 11.90 12.38
N VAL A 335 6.73 12.97 11.59
CA VAL A 335 6.17 14.28 11.89
C VAL A 335 4.65 14.26 11.80
N GLU A 336 4.10 13.57 10.81
CA GLU A 336 2.66 13.37 10.66
C GLU A 336 2.07 12.58 11.83
N ASP A 337 2.70 11.47 12.24
CA ASP A 337 2.27 10.66 13.39
C ASP A 337 2.26 11.47 14.69
N ALA A 338 3.25 12.37 14.88
CA ALA A 338 3.25 13.30 16.00
C ALA A 338 2.11 14.33 15.90
N LEU A 339 1.85 14.90 14.73
CA LEU A 339 0.79 15.89 14.55
C LEU A 339 -0.61 15.32 14.75
N VAL A 340 -0.91 14.14 14.20
CA VAL A 340 -2.26 13.53 14.29
C VAL A 340 -2.64 13.09 15.72
N LYS A 341 -1.67 13.04 16.64
CA LYS A 341 -1.92 12.82 18.08
C LYS A 341 -2.44 14.07 18.79
N HIS A 342 -2.30 15.26 18.20
CA HIS A 342 -2.85 16.48 18.76
C HIS A 342 -4.37 16.54 18.57
N PRO A 343 -5.18 16.89 19.60
CA PRO A 343 -6.65 16.90 19.51
C PRO A 343 -7.23 17.78 18.41
N ALA A 344 -6.50 18.83 18.02
CA ALA A 344 -6.92 19.74 16.96
C ALA A 344 -6.77 19.18 15.54
N VAL A 345 -5.93 18.15 15.34
CA VAL A 345 -5.57 17.65 14.01
C VAL A 345 -6.50 16.51 13.60
N LYS A 346 -7.07 16.62 12.40
CA LYS A 346 -7.89 15.58 11.76
C LYS A 346 -7.04 14.72 10.84
N GLU A 347 -6.26 15.36 9.97
CA GLU A 347 -5.33 14.75 9.03
C GLU A 347 -4.23 15.76 8.71
N CYS A 348 -3.05 15.29 8.32
CA CYS A 348 -1.98 16.19 7.89
C CYS A 348 -1.09 15.54 6.82
N ALA A 349 -0.41 16.38 6.06
CA ALA A 349 0.64 15.98 5.13
C ALA A 349 1.88 16.85 5.35
N VAL A 350 3.04 16.21 5.47
CA VAL A 350 4.32 16.89 5.69
C VAL A 350 5.18 16.80 4.43
N VAL A 351 5.74 17.93 4.02
CA VAL A 351 6.60 18.05 2.84
C VAL A 351 7.78 18.98 3.10
N ALA A 352 8.79 18.90 2.24
CA ALA A 352 9.87 19.89 2.19
C ALA A 352 9.32 21.22 1.66
N SER A 353 9.65 22.32 2.34
CA SER A 353 9.41 23.69 1.90
C SER A 353 10.74 24.40 1.73
N PRO A 354 11.02 25.07 0.60
CA PRO A 354 12.27 25.80 0.42
C PRO A 354 12.47 26.87 1.50
N ASP A 355 13.72 27.07 1.88
CA ASP A 355 14.15 28.01 2.92
C ASP A 355 15.54 28.55 2.56
N GLU A 356 15.70 29.87 2.57
CA GLU A 356 16.92 30.54 2.12
C GLU A 356 18.17 30.15 2.92
N VAL A 357 17.99 29.82 4.20
CA VAL A 357 19.11 29.54 5.11
C VAL A 357 19.38 28.04 5.23
N ARG A 358 18.32 27.22 5.25
CA ARG A 358 18.41 25.78 5.51
C ARG A 358 18.32 24.91 4.27
N GLY A 359 18.16 25.52 3.10
CA GLY A 359 17.81 24.87 1.83
C GLY A 359 16.34 24.47 1.83
N HIS A 360 15.96 23.60 2.77
CA HIS A 360 14.56 23.26 3.04
C HIS A 360 14.27 23.22 4.54
N VAL A 361 13.00 23.41 4.87
CA VAL A 361 12.41 23.20 6.19
C VAL A 361 11.20 22.28 6.11
N VAL A 362 10.85 21.66 7.24
CA VAL A 362 9.65 20.85 7.36
C VAL A 362 8.42 21.77 7.32
N LYS A 363 7.50 21.52 6.38
CA LYS A 363 6.18 22.17 6.32
C LYS A 363 5.07 21.14 6.50
N ALA A 364 4.10 21.46 7.35
CA ALA A 364 2.89 20.66 7.52
C ALA A 364 1.67 21.38 6.92
N PHE A 365 0.94 20.68 6.06
CA PHE A 365 -0.43 21.02 5.69
C PHE A 365 -1.37 20.28 6.63
N VAL A 366 -2.22 21.00 7.35
CA VAL A 366 -3.03 20.44 8.43
C VAL A 366 -4.51 20.68 8.14
N VAL A 367 -5.28 19.60 8.16
CA VAL A 367 -6.75 19.64 8.23
C VAL A 367 -7.12 19.58 9.71
N LEU A 368 -7.83 20.60 10.17
CA LEU A 368 -8.30 20.69 11.55
C LEU A 368 -9.57 19.87 11.77
N ARG A 369 -9.83 19.49 13.02
CA ARG A 369 -11.11 18.90 13.41
C ARG A 369 -12.21 19.96 13.44
N ASP A 370 -13.44 19.50 13.25
CA ASP A 370 -14.61 20.38 13.29
C ASP A 370 -14.72 21.08 14.65
N GLY A 371 -14.98 22.39 14.64
CA GLY A 371 -15.07 23.21 15.86
C GLY A 371 -13.75 23.77 16.37
N VAL A 372 -12.62 23.48 15.72
CA VAL A 372 -11.34 24.15 16.00
C VAL A 372 -11.25 25.43 15.17
N ASP A 373 -10.94 26.55 15.82
CA ASP A 373 -10.70 27.82 15.13
C ASP A 373 -9.32 27.83 14.48
N LYS A 374 -9.29 27.99 13.15
CA LYS A 374 -8.04 28.05 12.37
C LYS A 374 -7.32 29.38 12.51
N ASP A 375 -8.03 30.43 12.94
CA ASP A 375 -7.51 31.79 13.09
C ASP A 375 -6.96 32.04 14.52
N ASP A 376 -7.05 31.04 15.41
CA ASP A 376 -6.41 31.06 16.72
C ASP A 376 -4.88 31.09 16.58
N SER A 377 -4.30 32.25 16.87
CA SER A 377 -2.85 32.49 16.78
C SER A 377 -2.01 31.61 17.71
N SER A 378 -2.59 30.99 18.74
CA SER A 378 -1.90 30.08 19.65
C SER A 378 -1.75 28.65 19.08
N LEU A 379 -2.53 28.30 18.06
CA LEU A 379 -2.64 26.92 17.58
C LEU A 379 -1.38 26.44 16.86
N ILE A 380 -0.79 27.27 15.99
CA ILE A 380 0.48 26.91 15.31
C ILE A 380 1.61 26.68 16.33
N PRO A 381 1.88 27.60 17.29
CA PRO A 381 2.85 27.36 18.36
C PRO A 381 2.57 26.08 19.16
N ALA A 382 1.31 25.80 19.50
CA ALA A 382 0.93 24.59 20.23
C ALA A 382 1.23 23.31 19.44
N LEU A 383 0.90 23.26 18.14
CA LEU A 383 1.21 22.13 17.27
C LEU A 383 2.72 21.92 17.11
N GLN A 384 3.49 23.00 16.97
CA GLN A 384 4.95 22.92 16.88
C GLN A 384 5.57 22.37 18.16
N GLU A 385 5.12 22.85 19.31
CA GLU A 385 5.61 22.39 20.61
C GLU A 385 5.22 20.94 20.87
N HIS A 386 4.00 20.54 20.51
CA HIS A 386 3.55 19.15 20.60
C HIS A 386 4.48 18.19 19.83
N VAL A 387 4.88 18.55 18.61
CA VAL A 387 5.79 17.70 17.81
C VAL A 387 7.19 17.64 18.43
N LYS A 388 7.71 18.74 18.99
CA LYS A 388 9.03 18.74 19.67
C LYS A 388 9.07 17.86 20.91
N GLN A 389 7.93 17.66 21.58
CA GLN A 389 7.83 16.80 22.75
C GLN A 389 7.81 15.30 22.38
N LEU A 390 7.34 14.97 21.17
CA LEU A 390 7.17 13.58 20.73
C LEU A 390 8.25 13.08 19.77
N THR A 391 9.03 13.99 19.18
CA THR A 391 10.05 13.70 18.18
C THR A 391 11.35 14.44 18.47
N ALA A 392 12.42 14.12 17.77
CA ALA A 392 13.66 14.88 17.90
C ALA A 392 13.43 16.36 17.50
N PRO A 393 13.89 17.36 18.28
CA PRO A 393 13.54 18.77 18.08
C PRO A 393 13.88 19.38 16.71
N TYR A 394 14.70 18.73 15.89
CA TYR A 394 14.99 19.18 14.52
C TYR A 394 13.90 18.78 13.50
N LYS A 395 12.98 17.86 13.85
CA LYS A 395 11.93 17.33 12.95
C LYS A 395 10.64 18.16 12.93
N TYR A 396 10.44 19.07 13.90
CA TYR A 396 9.19 19.82 14.01
C TYR A 396 8.88 20.67 12.76
N PRO A 397 7.59 20.85 12.41
CA PRO A 397 7.20 21.64 11.25
C PRO A 397 7.43 23.13 11.53
N ARG A 398 8.45 23.72 10.89
CA ARG A 398 8.73 25.16 10.99
C ARG A 398 7.66 26.02 10.34
N LYS A 399 6.98 25.47 9.33
CA LYS A 399 5.84 26.09 8.64
C LYS A 399 4.61 25.19 8.83
N ILE A 400 3.47 25.78 9.18
CA ILE A 400 2.17 25.10 9.22
C ILE A 400 1.19 25.92 8.38
N GLU A 401 0.44 25.23 7.52
CA GLU A 401 -0.66 25.82 6.74
C GLU A 401 -1.94 25.02 7.00
N PHE A 402 -3.01 25.70 7.41
CA PHE A 402 -4.32 25.06 7.55
C PHE A 402 -5.02 24.99 6.19
N VAL A 403 -5.50 23.80 5.83
CA VAL A 403 -6.20 23.53 4.57
C VAL A 403 -7.51 22.79 4.85
N ASP A 404 -8.49 22.97 3.96
CA ASP A 404 -9.80 22.33 4.12
C ASP A 404 -9.75 20.82 3.78
N ASP A 405 -8.90 20.41 2.83
CA ASP A 405 -8.64 19.00 2.49
C ASP A 405 -7.23 18.81 1.89
N LEU A 406 -6.78 17.57 1.81
CA LEU A 406 -5.50 17.15 1.22
C LEU A 406 -5.72 16.44 -0.12
N PRO A 407 -4.87 16.69 -1.14
CA PRO A 407 -5.00 16.01 -2.43
C PRO A 407 -4.76 14.51 -2.26
N LYS A 408 -5.64 13.68 -2.84
CA LYS A 408 -5.63 12.21 -2.68
C LYS A 408 -5.78 11.48 -4.02
N THR A 409 -5.20 10.29 -4.11
CA THR A 409 -5.40 9.36 -5.24
C THR A 409 -6.81 8.76 -5.22
N ALA A 410 -7.19 8.04 -6.28
CA ALA A 410 -8.42 7.24 -6.30
C ALA A 410 -8.46 6.17 -5.19
N SER A 411 -7.30 5.76 -4.65
CA SER A 411 -7.17 4.88 -3.48
C SER A 411 -7.10 5.62 -2.14
N ARG A 412 -7.43 6.92 -2.11
CA ARG A 412 -7.40 7.81 -0.94
C ARG A 412 -6.02 8.06 -0.32
N LYS A 413 -4.92 7.73 -1.02
CA LYS A 413 -3.56 8.04 -0.56
C LYS A 413 -3.23 9.51 -0.82
N ILE A 414 -2.66 10.20 0.16
CA ILE A 414 -2.23 11.61 0.01
C ILE A 414 -1.21 11.75 -1.13
N ARG A 415 -1.41 12.73 -2.02
CA ARG A 415 -0.52 13.09 -3.14
C ARG A 415 0.44 14.21 -2.74
N ARG A 416 1.47 13.89 -1.96
CA ARG A 416 2.49 14.86 -1.49
C ARG A 416 3.23 15.59 -2.62
N VAL A 417 3.36 14.97 -3.79
CA VAL A 417 3.94 15.62 -4.97
C VAL A 417 3.20 16.90 -5.35
N GLU A 418 1.87 16.93 -5.30
CA GLU A 418 1.09 18.13 -5.61
C GLU A 418 1.33 19.24 -4.57
N LEU A 419 1.46 18.86 -3.30
CA LEU A 419 1.77 19.79 -2.22
C LEU A 419 3.19 20.36 -2.36
N ARG A 420 4.17 19.52 -2.74
CA ARG A 420 5.54 19.97 -3.06
C ARG A 420 5.57 20.91 -4.26
N GLU A 421 4.87 20.57 -5.34
CA GLU A 421 4.79 21.43 -6.53
C GLU A 421 4.08 22.75 -6.24
N ARG A 422 3.03 22.74 -5.41
CA ARG A 422 2.39 23.96 -4.90
C ARG A 422 3.39 24.80 -4.12
N GLU A 423 4.17 24.18 -3.24
CA GLU A 423 5.18 24.87 -2.43
C GLU A 423 6.32 25.46 -3.29
N ALA A 424 6.83 24.69 -4.26
CA ALA A 424 7.86 25.15 -5.18
C ALA A 424 7.39 26.34 -6.04
N ARG A 425 6.13 26.33 -6.48
CA ARG A 425 5.53 27.43 -7.27
C ARG A 425 5.35 28.72 -6.49
N LEU A 426 5.13 28.64 -5.18
CA LEU A 426 4.98 29.83 -4.34
C LEU A 426 6.30 30.59 -4.22
N VAL A 427 7.43 29.89 -4.23
CA VAL A 427 8.77 30.49 -4.18
C VAL A 427 9.16 31.13 -5.53
N GLY A 428 8.81 30.50 -6.65
CA GLY A 428 9.08 31.05 -7.99
C GLY A 428 8.23 32.26 -8.40
N ARG A 429 7.26 32.68 -7.58
CA ARG A 429 6.48 33.93 -7.76
C ARG A 429 6.99 35.08 -6.88
N SER A 430 7.94 34.81 -6.00
CA SER A 430 8.50 35.78 -5.04
C SER A 430 9.91 36.25 -5.40
N SER A 431 10.44 35.85 -6.57
CA SER A 431 11.74 36.24 -7.12
C SER A 431 11.62 37.16 -8.32
#